data_AF-A0A834I4C5-F1
#
_entry.id   AF-A0A834I4C5-F1
#
_cell.length_a   1.000
_cell.length_b   1.000
_cell.length_c   1.000
_cell.angle_alpha   90.00
_cell.angle_beta   90.00
_cell.angle_gamma   90.00
#
_symmetry.space_group_name_H-M   'P 1'
#
loop_
_entity.id
_entity.type
_entity.pdbx_description
1 polymer ?
#
loop_
_entity_poly.entity_id
_entity_poly.type
_entity_poly.pdbx_seq_one_letter_code
_entity_poly.pdbx_strand_id
1 'polypeptide(L)'
;MFLIIIPIILSFMAAHSAYIGNKYLRWRTKPSEVEQLLLEERKSLKKEQSQYNMMDAFAKYSKLQRKINIIDDKLKMFSDRKNTFLVKTLATYDALLYLELMIKLI
;
A
#
# COMPACT_ATOMS: atom_id res chain seq x y z
N MET A 1 -0.69 24.57 36.54
CA MET A 1 -0.07 24.83 35.22
C MET A 1 0.05 23.58 34.34
N PHE A 2 0.52 22.44 34.85
CA PHE A 2 0.69 21.21 34.07
C PHE A 2 -0.58 20.71 33.35
N LEU A 3 -1.77 20.90 33.93
CA LEU A 3 -3.06 20.51 33.34
C LEU A 3 -3.37 21.18 31.99
N ILE A 4 -2.80 22.35 31.70
CA ILE A 4 -3.05 23.11 30.46
C ILE A 4 -1.96 22.83 29.42
N ILE A 5 -0.76 22.46 29.88
CA ILE A 5 0.40 22.18 29.01
C ILE A 5 0.20 20.85 28.27
N ILE A 6 -0.34 19.83 28.94
CA ILE A 6 -0.60 18.50 28.36
C ILE A 6 -1.52 18.55 27.13
N PRO A 7 -2.72 19.17 27.17
CA PRO A 7 -3.60 19.21 26.00
C PRO A 7 -3.02 20.01 24.84
N ILE A 8 -2.23 21.06 25.11
CA ILE A 8 -1.56 21.84 24.06
C ILE A 8 -0.52 20.98 23.33
N ILE A 9 0.30 20.23 24.07
CA ILE A 9 1.29 19.30 23.50
C ILE A 9 0.59 18.20 22.70
N LEU A 10 -0.51 17.65 23.22
CA LEU A 10 -1.27 16.59 22.53
C LEU A 10 -1.88 17.10 21.21
N SER A 11 -2.47 18.29 21.22
CA SER A 11 -3.04 18.95 20.03
C SER A 11 -1.96 19.18 18.97
N PHE A 12 -0.80 19.67 19.41
CA PHE A 12 0.35 19.88 18.54
C PHE A 12 0.86 18.57 17.94
N MET A 13 1.03 17.52 18.75
CA MET A 13 1.44 16.20 18.26
C MET A 13 0.42 15.60 17.28
N ALA A 14 -0.88 15.71 17.55
CA ALA A 14 -1.93 15.22 16.66
C ALA A 14 -1.92 15.93 15.29
N ALA A 15 -1.72 17.26 15.29
CA ALA A 15 -1.63 18.02 14.04
C ALA A 15 -0.41 17.62 13.20
N HIS A 16 0.73 17.33 13.84
CA HIS A 16 1.97 16.97 13.15
C HIS A 16 2.05 15.48 12.80
N SER A 17 1.39 14.60 13.55
CA SER A 17 1.37 13.16 13.27
C SER A 17 0.66 12.85 11.96
N ALA A 18 -0.42 13.57 11.62
CA ALA A 18 -1.09 13.43 10.34
C ALA A 18 -0.18 13.83 9.17
N TYR A 19 0.57 14.93 9.30
CA TYR A 19 1.51 15.38 8.28
C TYR A 19 2.69 14.41 8.08
N ILE A 20 3.33 14.00 9.18
CA ILE A 20 4.47 13.07 9.16
C ILE A 20 4.02 11.68 8.71
N GLY A 21 2.88 11.21 9.20
CA GLY A 21 2.29 9.92 8.87
C GLY A 21 1.97 9.80 7.38
N ASN A 22 1.34 10.82 6.79
CA ASN A 22 1.05 10.82 5.35
C ASN A 22 2.32 10.79 4.48
N LYS A 23 3.37 11.53 4.89
CA LYS A 23 4.64 11.55 4.16
C LYS A 23 5.39 10.21 4.28
N TYR A 24 5.41 9.63 5.47
CA TYR A 24 5.99 8.31 5.71
C TYR A 24 5.25 7.21 4.95
N LEU A 25 3.91 7.24 4.98
CA LEU A 25 3.07 6.30 4.24
C LEU A 25 3.35 6.39 2.74
N ARG A 26 3.41 7.60 2.18
CA ARG A 26 3.71 7.82 0.75
C ARG A 26 5.10 7.33 0.36
N TRP A 27 6.10 7.50 1.22
CA TRP A 27 7.44 6.98 0.95
C TRP A 27 7.47 5.45 0.99
N ARG A 28 6.78 4.83 1.95
CA ARG A 28 6.70 3.37 2.11
C ARG A 28 5.85 2.69 1.04
N THR A 29 4.80 3.34 0.54
CA THR A 29 3.95 2.79 -0.53
C THR A 29 4.53 2.99 -1.93
N LYS A 30 5.57 3.83 -2.06
CA LYS A 30 6.26 4.08 -3.32
C LYS A 30 6.64 2.74 -3.96
N PRO A 31 6.29 2.50 -5.25
CA PRO A 31 6.61 1.26 -5.90
C PRO A 31 8.12 1.11 -6.03
N SER A 32 8.61 -0.09 -5.74
CA SER A 32 10.03 -0.43 -5.94
C SER A 32 10.39 -0.37 -7.43
N GLU A 33 11.67 -0.32 -7.76
CA GLU A 33 12.12 -0.38 -9.16
C GLU A 33 11.59 -1.63 -9.86
N VAL A 34 11.57 -2.77 -9.16
CA VAL A 34 11.01 -4.03 -9.67
C VAL A 34 9.51 -3.90 -9.95
N GLU A 35 8.75 -3.28 -9.05
CA GLU A 35 7.30 -3.06 -9.22
C GLU A 35 7.03 -2.08 -10.38
N GLN A 36 7.86 -1.06 -10.56
CA GLN A 36 7.79 -0.13 -11.68
C GLN A 36 8.04 -0.85 -13.01
N LEU A 37 9.09 -1.68 -13.10
CA LEU A 37 9.37 -2.48 -14.29
C LEU A 37 8.21 -3.43 -14.63
N LEU A 38 7.61 -4.09 -13.64
CA LEU A 38 6.44 -4.94 -13.85
C LEU A 38 5.21 -4.15 -14.32
N LEU A 39 5.01 -2.93 -13.81
CA LEU A 39 3.93 -2.04 -14.28
C LEU A 39 4.14 -1.59 -15.72
N GLU A 40 5.37 -1.30 -16.11
CA GLU A 40 5.75 -0.96 -17.48
C GLU A 40 5.59 -2.15 -18.42
N GLU A 41 6.06 -3.33 -18.02
CA GLU A 41 5.89 -4.58 -18.78
C GLU A 41 4.41 -4.89 -19.00
N ARG A 42 3.58 -4.79 -17.94
CA ARG A 42 2.13 -4.95 -18.06
C ARG A 42 1.52 -3.95 -19.04
N LYS A 43 1.94 -2.68 -18.98
CA LYS A 43 1.44 -1.63 -19.88
C LYS A 43 1.81 -1.94 -21.34
N SER A 44 3.04 -2.40 -21.57
CA SER A 44 3.51 -2.83 -22.89
C SER A 44 2.69 -4.02 -23.42
N LEU A 45 2.52 -5.07 -22.61
CA LEU A 45 1.75 -6.26 -22.99
C LEU A 45 0.28 -5.95 -23.27
N LYS A 46 -0.35 -5.05 -22.49
CA LYS A 46 -1.72 -4.58 -22.76
C LYS A 46 -1.82 -3.81 -24.08
N LYS A 47 -0.83 -2.98 -24.38
CA LYS A 47 -0.76 -2.25 -25.66
C LYS A 47 -0.59 -3.23 -26.82
N GLU A 48 0.30 -4.21 -26.70
CA GLU A 48 0.47 -5.26 -27.69
C GLU A 48 -0.83 -6.07 -27.88
N GLN A 49 -1.48 -6.46 -26.78
CA GLN A 49 -2.75 -7.20 -26.81
C GLN A 49 -3.87 -6.42 -27.53
N SER A 50 -3.94 -5.10 -27.35
CA SER A 50 -4.93 -4.24 -28.03
C SER A 50 -4.78 -4.18 -29.56
N GLN A 51 -3.65 -4.64 -30.11
CA GLN A 51 -3.43 -4.72 -31.55
C GLN A 51 -4.05 -5.98 -32.18
N TYR A 52 -4.49 -6.93 -31.37
CA TYR A 52 -5.06 -8.19 -31.84
C TYR A 52 -6.57 -8.25 -31.59
N ASN A 53 -7.34 -8.60 -32.62
CA ASN A 53 -8.75 -8.94 -32.46
C ASN A 53 -8.88 -10.24 -31.64
N MET A 54 -9.66 -10.20 -30.57
CA MET A 54 -9.89 -11.35 -29.69
C MET A 54 -10.52 -12.55 -30.42
N MET A 55 -11.40 -12.31 -31.40
CA MET A 55 -12.07 -13.36 -32.19
C MET A 55 -11.12 -13.95 -33.23
N ASP A 56 -10.50 -13.09 -34.05
CA ASP A 56 -9.71 -13.55 -35.21
C ASP A 56 -8.32 -14.07 -34.82
N ALA A 57 -7.73 -13.49 -33.76
CA ALA A 57 -6.38 -13.80 -33.29
C ALA A 57 -6.39 -14.36 -31.86
N PHE A 58 -7.43 -15.13 -31.50
CA PHE A 58 -7.65 -15.65 -30.15
C PHE A 58 -6.41 -16.32 -29.53
N ALA A 59 -5.68 -17.14 -30.30
CA ALA A 59 -4.49 -17.81 -29.79
C ALA A 59 -3.39 -16.83 -29.35
N LYS A 60 -3.16 -15.75 -30.12
CA LYS A 60 -2.19 -14.69 -29.76
C LYS A 60 -2.71 -13.87 -28.59
N TYR A 61 -3.98 -13.47 -28.64
CA TYR A 61 -4.63 -12.71 -27.57
C TYR A 61 -4.57 -13.45 -26.23
N SER A 62 -4.89 -14.76 -26.23
CA SER A 62 -4.87 -15.62 -25.04
C SER A 62 -3.46 -15.79 -24.48
N LYS A 63 -2.44 -15.94 -25.33
CA LYS A 63 -1.03 -15.98 -24.88
C LYS A 63 -0.62 -14.68 -24.19
N LEU A 64 -0.99 -13.53 -24.73
CA LEU A 64 -0.73 -12.23 -24.11
C LEU A 64 -1.49 -12.07 -22.80
N GLN A 65 -2.75 -12.48 -22.75
CA GLN A 65 -3.55 -12.46 -21.52
C GLN A 65 -2.89 -13.29 -20.40
N ARG A 66 -2.36 -14.48 -20.72
CA ARG A 66 -1.65 -15.30 -19.72
C ARG A 66 -0.41 -14.61 -19.19
N LYS A 67 0.37 -13.95 -20.06
CA LYS A 67 1.54 -13.16 -19.63
C LYS A 67 1.10 -12.00 -18.72
N ILE A 68 0.05 -11.26 -19.10
CA ILE A 68 -0.52 -10.18 -18.30
C ILE A 68 -0.94 -10.70 -16.91
N ASN A 69 -1.64 -11.83 -16.86
CA ASN A 69 -2.08 -12.44 -15.60
C ASN A 69 -0.89 -12.79 -14.68
N ILE A 70 0.20 -13.35 -15.22
CA ILE A 70 1.41 -13.63 -14.43
C ILE A 70 2.00 -12.35 -13.82
N ILE A 71 2.02 -11.26 -14.58
CA ILE A 71 2.51 -9.96 -14.09
C ILE A 71 1.55 -9.37 -13.06
N ASP A 72 0.24 -9.45 -13.29
CA ASP A 72 -0.78 -8.98 -12.36
C ASP A 72 -0.74 -9.78 -11.04
N ASP A 73 -0.51 -11.09 -11.07
CA ASP A 73 -0.33 -11.91 -9.88
C ASP A 73 0.90 -11.47 -9.07
N LYS A 74 2.03 -11.18 -9.73
CA LYS A 74 3.23 -10.64 -9.07
C LYS A 74 2.95 -9.28 -8.44
N LEU A 75 2.29 -8.37 -9.17
CA LEU A 75 1.91 -7.05 -8.66
C LEU A 75 0.95 -7.16 -7.46
N LYS A 76 0.01 -8.12 -7.49
CA LYS A 76 -0.88 -8.42 -6.38
C LYS A 76 -0.10 -8.84 -5.13
N MET A 77 0.91 -9.70 -5.27
CA MET A 77 1.77 -10.07 -4.14
C MET A 77 2.47 -8.87 -3.49
N PHE A 78 2.93 -7.89 -4.28
CA PHE A 78 3.51 -6.66 -3.72
C PHE A 78 2.46 -5.82 -2.97
N SER A 79 1.25 -5.71 -3.51
CA SER A 79 0.13 -5.03 -2.85
C SER A 79 -0.26 -5.71 -1.53
N ASP A 80 -0.40 -7.03 -1.53
CA ASP A 80 -0.79 -7.81 -0.35
C ASP A 80 0.27 -7.72 0.76
N ARG A 81 1.56 -7.72 0.40
CA ARG A 81 2.65 -7.50 1.37
C ARG A 81 2.58 -6.11 2.00
N LYS A 82 2.37 -5.06 1.19
CA LYS A 82 2.21 -3.68 1.68
C LYS A 82 1.00 -3.57 2.61
N ASN A 83 -0.14 -4.14 2.22
CA ASN A 83 -1.36 -4.10 3.02
C ASN A 83 -1.20 -4.88 4.34
N THR A 84 -0.65 -6.09 4.29
CA THR A 84 -0.37 -6.91 5.48
C THR A 84 0.52 -6.18 6.47
N PHE A 85 1.56 -5.50 5.98
CA PHE A 85 2.42 -4.69 6.82
C PHE A 85 1.65 -3.55 7.50
N LEU A 86 0.84 -2.80 6.75
CA LEU A 86 0.04 -1.70 7.31
C LEU A 86 -0.94 -2.19 8.37
N VAL A 87 -1.70 -3.26 8.08
CA VAL A 87 -2.65 -3.86 9.03
C VAL A 87 -1.94 -4.32 10.30
N LYS A 88 -0.80 -5.02 10.18
CA LYS A 88 -0.02 -5.44 11.36
C LYS A 88 0.46 -4.25 12.18
N THR A 89 0.97 -3.22 11.52
CA THR A 89 1.52 -2.04 12.21
C THR A 89 0.43 -1.29 12.96
N LEU A 90 -0.73 -1.07 12.33
CA LEU A 90 -1.89 -0.45 12.97
C LEU A 90 -2.39 -1.27 14.16
N ALA A 91 -2.57 -2.59 13.97
CA ALA A 91 -3.01 -3.48 15.04
C ALA A 91 -2.05 -3.48 16.25
N THR A 92 -0.73 -3.41 16.01
CA THR A 92 0.24 -3.30 17.11
C THR A 92 0.17 -1.96 17.83
N TYR A 93 -0.04 -0.85 17.13
CA TYR A 93 -0.21 0.47 17.76
C TYR A 93 -1.48 0.53 18.59
N ASP A 94 -2.60 0.02 18.07
CA ASP A 94 -3.87 -0.03 18.78
C ASP A 94 -3.75 -0.86 20.06
N ALA A 95 -3.13 -2.06 19.97
CA ALA A 95 -2.91 -2.92 21.13
C ALA A 95 -2.06 -2.24 22.22
N LEU A 96 -0.98 -1.55 21.83
CA LEU A 96 -0.13 -0.81 22.77
C LEU A 96 -0.89 0.35 23.45
N LEU A 97 -1.71 1.08 22.69
CA LEU A 97 -2.53 2.17 23.23
C LEU A 97 -3.56 1.65 24.24
N TYR A 98 -4.24 0.54 23.93
CA TYR A 98 -5.18 -0.10 24.85
C TYR A 98 -4.48 -0.53 26.14
N LEU A 99 -3.29 -1.11 26.05
CA LEU A 99 -2.52 -1.57 27.21
C LEU A 99 -2.08 -0.39 28.09
N GLU A 100 -1.62 0.70 27.49
CA GLU A 100 -1.25 1.93 28.22
C GLU A 100 -2.46 2.57 28.93
N LEU A 101 -3.62 2.60 28.28
CA LEU A 101 -4.86 3.08 28.89
C LEU A 101 -5.29 2.21 30.07
N MET A 102 -5.21 0.89 29.94
CA MET A 102 -5.52 -0.06 31.03
C MET A 102 -4.60 0.12 32.24
N ILE A 103 -3.30 0.34 32.03
CA ILE A 103 -2.34 0.59 33.12
C ILE A 103 -2.64 1.92 33.84
N LYS A 104 -3.09 2.95 33.14
CA LYS A 104 -3.42 4.26 33.74
C LYS A 104 -4.77 4.30 34.47
N LEU A 105 -5.62 3.28 34.27
CA LEU A 105 -6.96 3.16 34.86
C LEU A 105 -7.00 2.29 36.13
N ILE A 106 -5.90 1.59 36.44
CA ILE A 106 -5.68 0.80 37.67
C ILE A 106 -4.85 1.63 38.66
#